data_AF-A0A848UUH1-F1
#
_entry.id   AF-A0A848UUH1-F1
#
_cell.length_a   1.000
_cell.length_b   1.000
_cell.length_c   1.000
_cell.angle_alpha   90.00
_cell.angle_beta   90.00
_cell.angle_gamma   90.00
#
_symmetry.space_group_name_H-M   'P 1'
#
loop_
_entity.id
_entity.type
_entity.pdbx_description
1 polymer ?
#
loop_
_entity_poly.entity_id
_entity_poly.type
_entity_poly.pdbx_seq_one_letter_code
_entity_poly.pdbx_strand_id
1 'polypeptide(L)'
;MTTNQLKEFLDPYVERFNRAEFIAPDPISVPHRFSKKQDIEIAGLMAAVFAWGNRTTIIRKSIEFLKLMDHAPHDFLLHHSPGDLKAFERFVHRTFQPTDALYFIDFLSRYYRANESLEDLFLPGMGTEVGLTNFHNQFFGS
;
A
#
# COMPACT_ATOMS: atom_id res chain seq x y z
N MET A 1 1.85 -28.67 19.57
CA MET A 1 3.16 -27.99 19.70
C MET A 1 3.05 -26.98 20.81
N THR A 2 4.03 -26.90 21.70
CA THR A 2 4.18 -25.79 22.63
C THR A 2 4.70 -24.54 21.88
N THR A 3 4.56 -23.35 22.46
CA THR A 3 5.10 -22.12 21.87
C THR A 3 6.59 -22.21 21.57
N ASN A 4 7.37 -22.86 22.44
CA ASN A 4 8.81 -23.06 22.23
C ASN A 4 9.09 -24.00 21.05
N GLN A 5 8.36 -25.10 20.92
CA GLN A 5 8.50 -26.00 19.77
C GLN A 5 8.13 -25.32 18.45
N LEU A 6 7.13 -24.42 18.47
CA LEU A 6 6.76 -23.62 17.30
C LEU A 6 7.85 -22.61 16.95
N LYS A 7 8.43 -21.96 17.96
CA LYS A 7 9.53 -21.02 17.78
C LYS A 7 10.75 -21.72 17.16
N GLU A 8 11.20 -22.83 17.75
CA GLU A 8 12.34 -23.61 17.24
C GLU A 8 12.13 -24.11 15.81
N PHE A 9 10.88 -24.44 15.46
CA PHE A 9 10.52 -24.81 14.09
C PHE A 9 10.57 -23.63 13.11
N LEU A 10 10.18 -22.42 13.53
CA LEU A 10 10.11 -21.23 12.68
C LEU A 10 11.43 -20.46 12.57
N ASP A 11 12.27 -20.47 13.59
CA ASP A 11 13.53 -19.71 13.64
C ASP A 11 14.44 -19.97 12.42
N PRO A 12 14.67 -21.22 11.96
CA PRO A 12 15.48 -21.47 10.76
C PRO A 12 14.91 -20.84 9.49
N TYR A 13 13.57 -20.73 9.39
CA TYR A 13 12.93 -20.06 8.26
C TYR A 13 13.08 -18.55 8.34
N VAL A 14 13.03 -17.96 9.54
CA VAL A 14 13.30 -16.53 9.74
C VAL A 14 14.74 -16.22 9.34
N GLU A 15 15.72 -16.97 9.82
CA GLU A 15 17.14 -16.78 9.47
C GLU A 15 17.42 -16.95 7.96
N ARG A 16 16.65 -17.82 7.31
CA ARG A 16 16.76 -18.07 5.87
C ARG A 16 16.14 -16.95 5.03
N PHE A 17 14.94 -16.50 5.37
CA PHE A 17 14.13 -15.62 4.50
C PHE A 17 14.11 -14.15 4.92
N ASN A 18 14.36 -13.83 6.19
CA ASN A 18 14.41 -12.44 6.67
C ASN A 18 15.78 -11.81 6.38
N ARG A 19 16.13 -11.73 5.09
CA ARG A 19 17.37 -11.10 4.60
C ARG A 19 17.02 -10.04 3.57
N ALA A 20 17.80 -8.96 3.54
CA ALA A 20 17.58 -7.85 2.61
C ALA A 20 17.59 -8.28 1.13
N GLU A 21 18.28 -9.37 0.78
CA GLU A 21 18.29 -9.96 -0.56
C GLU A 21 16.88 -10.38 -1.05
N PHE A 22 15.97 -10.72 -0.12
CA PHE A 22 14.58 -11.05 -0.45
C PHE A 22 13.70 -9.81 -0.69
N ILE A 23 14.16 -8.61 -0.33
CA ILE A 23 13.40 -7.36 -0.55
C ILE A 23 13.29 -7.08 -2.04
N ALA A 24 14.40 -7.08 -2.78
CA ALA A 24 14.43 -6.70 -4.19
C ALA A 24 13.40 -7.44 -5.08
N PRO A 25 13.21 -8.77 -4.94
CA PRO A 25 12.18 -9.48 -5.71
C PRO A 25 10.78 -9.38 -5.11
N ASP A 26 10.56 -8.78 -3.94
CA ASP A 26 9.29 -8.74 -3.20
C ASP A 26 8.54 -7.40 -3.38
N PRO A 27 7.19 -7.35 -3.30
CA PRO A 27 6.43 -6.09 -3.33
C PRO A 27 6.85 -5.06 -2.28
N ILE A 28 7.43 -5.48 -1.15
CA ILE A 28 8.00 -4.56 -0.15
C ILE A 28 9.14 -3.70 -0.72
N SER A 29 9.76 -4.08 -1.84
CA SER A 29 10.71 -3.20 -2.54
C SER A 29 10.09 -1.89 -3.04
N VAL A 30 8.77 -1.82 -3.21
CA VAL A 30 8.07 -0.62 -3.73
C VAL A 30 8.14 0.55 -2.73
N PRO A 31 7.68 0.42 -1.47
CA PRO A 31 7.80 1.49 -0.47
C PRO A 31 9.26 1.88 -0.17
N HIS A 32 10.21 0.94 -0.26
CA HIS A 32 11.65 1.23 -0.07
C HIS A 32 12.26 2.17 -1.12
N ARG A 33 11.53 2.52 -2.19
CA ARG A 33 11.95 3.51 -3.19
C ARG A 33 11.79 4.95 -2.73
N PHE A 34 11.07 5.17 -1.63
CA PHE A 34 10.73 6.50 -1.12
C PHE A 34 11.38 6.75 0.24
N SER A 35 11.60 8.01 0.55
CA SER A 35 12.17 8.46 1.84
C SER A 35 11.18 9.27 2.67
N LYS A 36 10.17 9.89 2.05
CA LYS A 36 9.11 10.62 2.73
C LYS A 36 8.10 9.64 3.32
N LYS A 37 7.72 9.84 4.60
CA LYS A 37 6.79 8.96 5.34
C LYS A 37 5.52 8.67 4.54
N GLN A 38 4.84 9.72 4.07
CA GLN A 38 3.56 9.57 3.37
C GLN A 38 3.70 8.85 2.02
N ASP A 39 4.81 9.08 1.30
CA ASP A 39 5.05 8.36 0.05
C ASP A 39 5.29 6.87 0.29
N ILE A 40 6.00 6.53 1.39
CA ILE A 40 6.19 5.14 1.85
C ILE A 40 4.85 4.51 2.21
N GLU A 41 3.98 5.22 2.95
CA GLU A 41 2.65 4.75 3.34
C GLU A 41 1.77 4.47 2.11
N ILE A 42 1.67 5.41 1.18
CA ILE A 42 0.86 5.25 -0.05
C ILE A 42 1.41 4.11 -0.91
N ALA A 43 2.73 4.07 -1.11
CA ALA A 43 3.38 3.01 -1.88
C ALA A 43 3.17 1.63 -1.24
N GLY A 44 3.26 1.54 0.09
CA GLY A 44 3.01 0.33 0.85
C GLY A 44 1.56 -0.14 0.74
N LEU A 45 0.59 0.77 0.91
CA LEU A 45 -0.82 0.46 0.74
C LEU A 45 -1.12 -0.05 -0.67
N MET A 46 -0.67 0.65 -1.72
CA MET A 46 -0.94 0.23 -3.10
C MET A 46 -0.23 -1.09 -3.46
N ALA A 47 0.99 -1.32 -2.95
CA ALA A 47 1.65 -2.62 -3.10
C ALA A 47 0.87 -3.75 -2.43
N ALA A 48 0.32 -3.52 -1.24
CA ALA A 48 -0.52 -4.48 -0.52
C ALA A 48 -1.86 -4.74 -1.23
N VAL A 49 -2.53 -3.70 -1.72
CA VAL A 49 -3.78 -3.81 -2.50
C VAL A 49 -3.56 -4.64 -3.76
N PHE A 50 -2.41 -4.50 -4.41
CA PHE A 50 -2.08 -5.26 -5.62
C PHE A 50 -1.52 -6.65 -5.35
N ALA A 51 -1.26 -7.04 -4.09
CA ALA A 51 -0.48 -8.22 -3.68
C ALA A 51 -1.15 -9.58 -3.95
N TRP A 52 -1.95 -9.71 -5.01
CA TRP A 52 -2.53 -10.97 -5.45
C TRP A 52 -2.23 -11.27 -6.93
N GLY A 53 -1.46 -12.33 -7.14
CA GLY A 53 -1.06 -12.81 -8.47
C GLY A 53 0.44 -13.01 -8.59
N ASN A 54 0.97 -12.84 -9.81
CA ASN A 54 2.39 -13.02 -10.08
C ASN A 54 3.21 -11.83 -9.51
N ARG A 55 4.20 -12.15 -8.68
CA ARG A 55 5.08 -11.18 -7.99
C ARG A 55 5.69 -10.11 -8.90
N THR A 56 6.20 -10.49 -10.07
CA THR A 56 6.77 -9.55 -11.04
C THR A 56 5.71 -8.58 -11.57
N THR A 57 4.50 -9.07 -11.82
CA THR A 57 3.36 -8.23 -12.24
C THR A 57 2.94 -7.28 -11.13
N ILE A 58 2.91 -7.73 -9.87
CA ILE A 58 2.58 -6.91 -8.70
C ILE A 58 3.54 -5.72 -8.62
N ILE A 59 4.85 -5.99 -8.56
CA ILE A 59 5.87 -4.93 -8.47
C ILE A 59 5.78 -3.97 -9.65
N ARG A 60 5.67 -4.50 -10.88
CA ARG A 60 5.55 -3.67 -12.09
C ARG A 60 4.32 -2.77 -12.03
N LYS A 61 3.17 -3.30 -11.62
CA LYS A 61 1.91 -2.56 -11.58
C LYS A 61 1.88 -1.52 -10.46
N SER A 62 2.48 -1.81 -9.31
CA SER A 62 2.68 -0.80 -8.26
C SER A 62 3.58 0.34 -8.73
N ILE A 63 4.69 0.04 -9.41
CA ILE A 63 5.59 1.07 -9.96
C ILE A 63 4.90 1.88 -11.07
N GLU A 64 4.14 1.21 -11.95
CA GLU A 64 3.34 1.87 -13.00
C GLU A 64 2.33 2.84 -12.39
N PHE A 65 1.58 2.41 -11.37
CA PHE A 65 0.61 3.25 -10.67
C PHE A 65 1.27 4.49 -10.03
N LEU A 66 2.36 4.29 -9.29
CA LEU A 66 3.09 5.39 -8.65
C LEU A 66 3.79 6.32 -9.66
N LYS A 67 4.11 5.81 -10.85
CA LYS A 67 4.61 6.62 -11.96
C LYS A 67 3.53 7.54 -12.54
N LEU A 68 2.26 7.11 -12.56
CA LEU A 68 1.14 7.99 -12.93
C LEU A 68 0.94 9.14 -11.94
N MET A 69 1.55 9.04 -10.75
CA MET A 69 1.61 10.08 -9.72
C MET A 69 2.98 10.80 -9.70
N ASP A 70 3.69 10.83 -10.83
CA ASP A 70 5.00 11.47 -10.99
C ASP A 70 6.08 11.01 -9.99
N HIS A 71 5.96 9.80 -9.45
CA HIS A 71 6.80 9.31 -8.34
C HIS A 71 6.82 10.23 -7.11
N ALA A 72 5.76 11.03 -6.92
CA ALA A 72 5.54 11.87 -5.76
C ALA A 72 4.08 11.69 -5.27
N PRO A 73 3.68 10.47 -4.85
CA PRO A 73 2.28 10.13 -4.62
C PRO A 73 1.59 11.02 -3.59
N HIS A 74 2.25 11.41 -2.50
CA HIS A 74 1.65 12.33 -1.53
C HIS A 74 1.42 13.73 -2.12
N ASP A 75 2.38 14.25 -2.90
CA ASP A 75 2.23 15.55 -3.53
C ASP A 75 1.09 15.54 -4.57
N PHE A 76 1.02 14.48 -5.36
CA PHE A 76 -0.07 14.23 -6.30
C PHE A 76 -1.43 14.24 -5.60
N LEU A 77 -1.60 13.52 -4.48
CA LEU A 77 -2.88 13.49 -3.76
C LEU A 77 -3.30 14.86 -3.24
N LEU A 78 -2.35 15.69 -2.82
CA LEU A 78 -2.65 17.05 -2.35
C LEU A 78 -3.02 17.99 -3.50
N HIS A 79 -2.36 17.87 -4.65
CA HIS A 79 -2.33 18.94 -5.67
C HIS A 79 -2.84 18.55 -7.06
N HIS A 80 -3.21 17.29 -7.30
CA HIS A 80 -3.67 16.87 -8.63
C HIS A 80 -4.87 17.70 -9.11
N SER A 81 -4.92 17.89 -10.42
CA SER A 81 -6.04 18.47 -11.14
C SER A 81 -6.94 17.36 -11.71
N PRO A 82 -8.17 17.69 -12.13
CA PRO A 82 -9.02 16.73 -12.85
C PRO A 82 -8.39 16.21 -14.16
N GLY A 83 -7.45 16.96 -14.75
CA GLY A 83 -6.74 16.53 -15.96
C GLY A 83 -5.79 15.36 -15.70
N ASP A 84 -5.15 15.35 -14.53
CA ASP A 84 -4.16 14.34 -14.15
C ASP A 84 -4.82 12.97 -13.89
N LEU A 85 -6.06 12.99 -13.40
CA LEU A 85 -6.87 11.78 -13.15
C LEU A 85 -7.16 10.96 -14.40
N LYS A 86 -7.16 11.58 -15.59
CA LYS A 86 -7.42 10.88 -16.86
C LYS A 86 -6.43 9.76 -17.14
N ALA A 87 -5.21 9.86 -16.62
CA ALA A 87 -4.20 8.82 -16.78
C ALA A 87 -4.61 7.50 -16.11
N PHE A 88 -5.46 7.55 -15.07
CA PHE A 88 -5.92 6.38 -14.32
C PHE A 88 -7.13 5.69 -14.95
N GLU A 89 -7.82 6.33 -15.90
CA GLU A 89 -8.99 5.76 -16.60
C GLU A 89 -8.67 4.47 -17.38
N ARG A 90 -7.39 4.21 -17.63
CA ARG A 90 -6.91 3.01 -18.33
C ARG A 90 -6.13 2.07 -17.42
N PHE A 91 -5.97 2.41 -16.15
CA PHE A 91 -5.21 1.60 -15.21
C PHE A 91 -6.02 0.38 -14.78
N VAL A 92 -5.47 -0.82 -15.03
CA VAL A 92 -6.06 -2.09 -14.62
C VAL A 92 -4.99 -3.00 -14.02
N HIS A 93 -5.37 -3.71 -12.96
CA HIS A 93 -4.58 -4.79 -12.38
C HIS A 93 -5.51 -5.92 -11.91
N ARG A 94 -5.63 -6.96 -12.73
CA ARG A 94 -6.46 -8.14 -12.43
C ARG A 94 -7.93 -7.71 -12.25
N THR A 95 -8.44 -7.75 -11.02
CA THR A 95 -9.80 -7.32 -10.68
C THR A 95 -9.86 -5.83 -10.32
N PHE A 96 -8.73 -5.17 -10.05
CA PHE A 96 -8.65 -3.73 -9.79
C PHE A 96 -8.88 -2.96 -11.10
N GLN A 97 -10.00 -2.24 -11.16
CA GLN A 97 -10.49 -1.48 -12.30
C GLN A 97 -10.13 0.01 -12.20
N PRO A 98 -10.30 0.79 -13.29
CA PRO A 98 -10.05 2.22 -13.26
C PRO A 98 -10.89 2.97 -12.23
N THR A 99 -12.12 2.51 -11.99
CA THR A 99 -13.02 3.09 -10.97
C THR A 99 -12.45 2.91 -9.56
N ASP A 100 -11.80 1.78 -9.28
CA ASP A 100 -11.13 1.53 -8.00
C ASP A 100 -9.94 2.47 -7.86
N ALA A 101 -9.13 2.64 -8.92
CA ALA A 101 -8.01 3.59 -8.92
C ALA A 101 -8.45 5.00 -8.54
N LEU A 102 -9.50 5.50 -9.21
CA LEU A 102 -10.04 6.84 -8.96
C LEU A 102 -10.64 6.97 -7.56
N TYR A 103 -11.31 5.94 -7.05
CA TYR A 103 -11.84 5.94 -5.70
C TYR A 103 -10.74 5.99 -4.64
N PHE A 104 -9.69 5.17 -4.79
CA PHE A 104 -8.53 5.20 -3.89
C PHE A 104 -7.85 6.59 -3.89
N ILE A 105 -7.69 7.19 -5.06
CA ILE A 105 -7.11 8.54 -5.18
C ILE A 105 -7.99 9.57 -4.48
N ASP A 106 -9.31 9.55 -4.72
CA ASP A 106 -10.24 10.47 -4.06
C ASP A 106 -10.20 10.33 -2.53
N PHE A 107 -10.34 9.10 -2.03
CA PHE A 107 -10.30 8.82 -0.60
C PHE A 107 -8.98 9.30 0.02
N LEU A 108 -7.83 8.88 -0.52
CA LEU A 108 -6.54 9.24 0.04
C LEU A 108 -6.29 10.76 -0.07
N SER A 109 -6.76 11.41 -1.13
CA SER A 109 -6.64 12.87 -1.28
C SER A 109 -7.45 13.61 -0.22
N ARG A 110 -8.69 13.20 0.05
CA ARG A 110 -9.49 13.76 1.15
C ARG A 110 -8.83 13.49 2.50
N TYR A 111 -8.31 12.29 2.69
CA TYR A 111 -7.68 11.86 3.93
C TYR A 111 -6.42 12.67 4.26
N TYR A 112 -5.44 12.74 3.35
CA TYR A 112 -4.17 13.43 3.59
C TYR A 112 -4.27 14.96 3.61
N ARG A 113 -5.39 15.54 3.15
CA ARG A 113 -5.68 16.97 3.35
C ARG A 113 -6.07 17.30 4.80
N ALA A 114 -6.54 16.31 5.55
CA ALA A 114 -7.00 16.46 6.93
C ALA A 114 -6.07 15.79 7.96
N ASN A 115 -5.20 14.88 7.53
CA ASN A 115 -4.35 14.06 8.41
C ASN A 115 -2.92 13.99 7.86
N GLU A 116 -1.94 13.88 8.75
CA GLU A 116 -0.52 13.84 8.36
C GLU A 116 -0.03 12.43 7.98
N SER A 117 -0.70 11.37 8.44
CA SER A 117 -0.21 9.99 8.37
C SER A 117 -1.35 9.01 8.14
N LEU A 118 -1.15 8.03 7.25
CA LEU A 118 -2.10 6.93 7.05
C LEU A 118 -2.20 6.01 8.28
N GLU A 119 -1.15 5.96 9.07
CA GLU A 119 -1.07 5.17 10.31
C GLU A 119 -2.28 5.42 11.23
N ASP A 120 -2.76 6.66 11.29
CA ASP A 120 -3.89 7.06 12.14
C ASP A 120 -5.22 6.41 11.73
N LEU A 121 -5.35 5.87 10.52
CA LEU A 121 -6.52 5.04 10.14
C LEU A 121 -6.54 3.68 10.83
N PHE A 122 -5.37 3.15 11.19
CA PHE A 122 -5.22 1.80 11.72
C PHE A 122 -5.05 1.76 13.24
N LEU A 123 -4.62 2.86 13.85
CA LEU A 123 -4.26 2.95 15.28
C LEU A 123 -5.40 3.04 16.32
N PRO A 124 -6.66 3.45 16.03
CA PRO A 124 -7.64 3.62 17.10
C PRO A 124 -8.05 2.30 17.79
N GLY A 125 -7.36 1.93 18.87
CA GLY A 125 -7.62 0.69 19.64
C GLY A 125 -6.54 -0.39 19.44
N MET A 126 -6.44 -1.33 20.38
CA MET A 126 -5.45 -2.42 20.30
C MET A 126 -5.98 -3.59 19.47
N GLY A 127 -5.24 -3.97 18.43
CA GLY A 127 -5.43 -5.22 17.69
C GLY A 127 -5.66 -5.03 16.19
N THR A 128 -5.12 -5.96 15.39
CA THR A 128 -5.22 -5.92 13.92
C THR A 128 -6.66 -5.85 13.42
N GLU A 129 -7.57 -6.60 14.03
CA GLU A 129 -8.99 -6.62 13.67
C GLU A 129 -9.66 -5.24 13.84
N VAL A 130 -9.36 -4.57 14.95
CA VAL A 130 -9.88 -3.23 15.23
C VAL A 130 -9.32 -2.23 14.23
N GLY A 131 -8.01 -2.27 13.96
CA GLY A 131 -7.37 -1.41 12.96
C GLY A 131 -7.95 -1.59 11.56
N LEU A 132 -8.22 -2.83 11.14
CA LEU A 132 -8.85 -3.11 9.85
C LEU A 132 -10.31 -2.63 9.81
N THR A 133 -11.04 -2.75 10.92
CA THR A 133 -12.42 -2.26 11.06
C THR A 133 -12.46 -0.74 10.96
N ASN A 134 -11.53 -0.04 11.61
CA ASN A 134 -11.41 1.41 11.54
C ASN A 134 -11.13 1.88 10.12
N PHE A 135 -10.14 1.28 9.47
CA PHE A 135 -9.85 1.55 8.06
C PHE A 135 -11.09 1.33 7.20
N HIS A 136 -11.77 0.17 7.33
CA HIS A 136 -12.97 -0.14 6.57
C HIS A 136 -14.06 0.94 6.74
N ASN A 137 -14.36 1.32 7.98
CA ASN A 137 -15.42 2.28 8.27
C ASN A 137 -15.09 3.68 7.73
N GLN A 138 -13.84 4.11 7.81
CA GLN A 138 -13.39 5.39 7.25
C GLN A 138 -13.38 5.35 5.72
N PHE A 139 -12.86 4.26 5.14
CA PHE A 139 -12.73 4.09 3.70
C PHE A 139 -14.09 4.08 3.03
N PHE A 140 -15.02 3.23 3.48
CA PHE A 140 -16.33 3.06 2.85
C PHE A 140 -17.45 3.94 3.45
N GLY A 141 -17.23 4.58 4.60
CA GLY A 141 -18.24 5.41 5.27
C GLY A 141 -18.20 6.89 4.92
N SER A 142 -17.31 7.30 4.01
CA SER A 142 -17.08 8.69 3.62
C SER A 142 -17.64 9.05 2.25
#